data_AF-W5IJL2-F1
#
_entry.id   AF-W5IJL2-F1
#
_cell.length_a   1.000
_cell.length_b   1.000
_cell.length_c   1.000
_cell.angle_alpha   90.00
_cell.angle_beta   90.00
_cell.angle_gamma   90.00
#
_symmetry.space_group_name_H-M   'P 1'
#
loop_
_entity.id
_entity.type
_entity.pdbx_description
1 polymer ?
#
loop_
_entity_poly.entity_id
_entity_poly.type
_entity_poly.pdbx_seq_one_letter_code
_entity_poly.pdbx_strand_id
1 'polypeptide(L)' 'MGTPDFILELRRYIGHRPLWLIGVTACVFNKQGQVLLGQRSDTQQWESHFYLHSGRSVSCRY' A
#
# COMPACT_ATOMS: atom_id res chain seq x y z
N MET A 1 -8.46 -6.35 0.15
CA MET A 1 -8.24 -5.42 1.28
C MET A 1 -9.58 -4.85 1.66
N GLY A 2 -9.93 -4.85 2.94
CA GLY A 2 -11.07 -4.08 3.43
C GLY A 2 -10.63 -2.63 3.58
N THR A 3 -11.29 -1.73 2.89
CA THR A 3 -11.17 -0.29 3.17
C THR A 3 -11.60 -0.06 4.62
N PRO A 4 -10.82 0.66 5.46
CA PRO A 4 -11.20 0.91 6.85
C PRO A 4 -12.59 1.57 6.96
N ASP A 5 -13.35 1.22 8.00
CA ASP A 5 -14.75 1.63 8.11
C ASP A 5 -14.95 3.14 8.13
N PHE A 6 -14.05 3.91 8.75
CA PHE A 6 -14.15 5.38 8.76
C PHE A 6 -14.05 5.99 7.34
N ILE A 7 -13.30 5.35 6.43
CA ILE A 7 -13.23 5.77 5.02
C ILE A 7 -14.55 5.44 4.32
N LEU A 8 -15.15 4.28 4.64
CA LEU A 8 -16.46 3.90 4.10
C LEU A 8 -17.54 4.86 4.57
N GLU A 9 -17.56 5.23 5.84
CA GLU A 9 -18.49 6.22 6.40
C GLU A 9 -18.31 7.58 5.74
N LEU A 10 -17.07 8.08 5.63
CA LEU A 10 -16.78 9.34 4.97
C LEU A 10 -17.27 9.34 3.52
N ARG A 11 -17.08 8.23 2.80
CA ARG A 11 -17.56 8.05 1.42
C ARG A 11 -19.08 8.12 1.30
N ARG A 12 -19.85 7.70 2.31
CA ARG A 12 -21.32 7.88 2.31
C ARG A 12 -21.72 9.35 2.32
N TYR A 13 -20.95 10.21 3.00
CA TYR A 13 -21.24 11.64 3.09
C TYR A 13 -20.70 12.45 1.90
N ILE A 14 -19.52 12.09 1.37
CA ILE A 14 -18.87 12.88 0.33
C ILE A 14 -19.02 12.34 -1.09
N GLY A 15 -19.48 11.09 -1.24
CA GLY A 15 -19.59 10.40 -2.52
C GLY A 15 -18.22 10.24 -3.20
N HIS A 16 -18.19 10.50 -4.50
CA HIS A 16 -16.98 10.39 -5.33
C HIS A 16 -16.13 11.65 -5.40
N ARG A 17 -16.44 12.69 -4.60
CA ARG A 17 -15.61 13.89 -4.53
C ARG A 17 -14.17 13.53 -4.10
N PRO A 18 -13.16 14.32 -4.53
CA PRO A 18 -11.78 14.11 -4.10
C PRO A 18 -11.69 14.03 -2.58
N LEU A 19 -10.97 13.01 -2.10
CA LEU A 19 -10.73 12.76 -0.69
C LEU A 19 -9.23 12.86 -0.43
N TRP A 20 -8.85 13.78 0.43
CA TRP A 20 -7.47 13.94 0.86
C TRP A 20 -7.14 12.84 1.87
N LEU A 21 -6.19 11.98 1.52
CA LEU A 21 -5.70 10.91 2.38
C LEU A 21 -4.22 11.16 2.67
N ILE A 22 -3.89 11.17 3.96
CA ILE A 22 -2.49 11.23 4.39
C ILE A 22 -1.97 9.80 4.39
N GLY A 23 -0.91 9.57 3.63
CA GLY A 23 -0.20 8.29 3.56
C GLY A 23 1.21 8.42 4.11
N VAL A 24 1.74 7.32 4.62
CA VAL A 24 3.16 7.16 4.95
C VAL A 24 3.67 5.94 4.21
N THR A 25 4.86 6.03 3.64
CA THR A 25 5.54 4.91 2.97
C THR A 25 6.85 4.63 3.69
N ALA A 26 7.07 3.37 4.08
CA ALA A 26 8.34 2.92 4.63
C ALA A 26 9.25 2.43 3.50
N CYS A 27 10.46 2.98 3.40
CA CYS A 27 11.49 2.50 2.48
C CYS A 27 12.48 1.62 3.26
N VAL A 28 12.56 0.34 2.91
CA VAL A 28 13.48 -0.61 3.55
C VAL A 28 14.67 -0.85 2.63
N PHE A 29 15.88 -0.70 3.16
CA PHE A 29 17.12 -0.93 2.42
C PHE A 29 17.87 -2.16 2.92
N ASN A 30 18.48 -2.91 2.00
CA ASN A 30 19.43 -3.97 2.37
C ASN A 30 20.85 -3.41 2.62
N LYS A 31 21.79 -4.28 2.96
CA LYS A 31 23.20 -3.91 3.22
C LYS A 31 23.92 -3.35 1.98
N GLN A 32 23.43 -3.64 0.78
CA GLN A 32 23.96 -3.16 -0.50
C GLN A 32 23.33 -1.82 -0.92
N GLY A 33 22.42 -1.25 -0.11
CA GLY A 33 21.75 0.02 -0.41
C GLY A 33 20.60 -0.09 -1.41
N GLN A 34 20.13 -1.30 -1.72
CA GLN A 34 18.99 -1.53 -2.60
C GLN A 34 17.67 -1.43 -1.82
N VAL A 35 16.58 -1.00 -2.47
CA VAL A 35 15.28 -0.77 -1.83
C VAL A 35 14.34 -1.96 -2.03
N LEU A 36 13.64 -2.35 -0.96
CA LEU A 36 12.62 -3.39 -1.03
C LEU A 36 11.40 -2.91 -1.82
N LEU A 37 11.08 -3.60 -2.91
CA LEU A 37 9.88 -3.39 -3.72
C LEU A 37 8.93 -4.58 -3.55
N GLY A 38 7.63 -4.29 -3.44
CA GLY A 38 6.57 -5.27 -3.48
C GLY A 38 6.04 -5.44 -4.90
N GLN A 39 5.80 -6.68 -5.33
CA GLN A 39 5.11 -6.94 -6.59
C GLN A 39 3.61 -7.04 -6.37
N ARG A 40 2.84 -6.24 -7.10
CA ARG A 40 1.38 -6.30 -7.04
C ARG A 40 0.88 -7.60 -7.65
N SER A 41 -0.09 -8.24 -6.99
CA SER A 41 -0.66 -9.50 -7.50
C SER A 41 -1.57 -9.31 -8.72
N ASP A 42 -2.19 -8.13 -8.86
CA ASP A 42 -3.18 -7.83 -9.89
C ASP A 42 -2.54 -7.46 -11.24
N THR A 43 -1.46 -6.69 -11.22
CA THR A 43 -0.81 -6.17 -12.42
C THR A 43 0.61 -6.69 -12.61
N GLN A 44 1.16 -7.42 -11.63
CA GLN A 44 2.56 -7.88 -11.61
C GLN A 44 3.60 -6.74 -11.65
N GLN A 45 3.17 -5.50 -11.42
CA GLN A 45 4.05 -4.33 -11.38
C GLN A 45 4.76 -4.23 -10.03
N TRP A 46 5.97 -3.67 -10.05
CA TRP A 46 6.78 -3.42 -8.85
C TRP A 46 6.53 -2.03 -8.32
N GLU A 47 6.23 -1.90 -7.04
CA GLU A 47 5.97 -0.62 -6.40
C GLU A 47 6.70 -0.52 -5.05
N SER A 48 7.15 0.69 -4.72
CA SER A 48 7.71 1.01 -3.41
C SER A 48 6.62 1.17 -2.35
N HIS A 49 5.41 1.54 -2.77
CA HIS A 49 4.28 1.73 -1.87
C HIS A 49 3.43 0.46 -1.83
N PHE A 50 3.60 -0.32 -0.78
CA PHE A 50 2.74 -1.47 -0.51
C PHE A 50 2.47 -1.57 0.98
N TYR A 51 1.29 -2.09 1.33
CA TYR A 51 0.91 -2.31 2.71
C TYR A 51 1.40 -3.70 3.14
N LEU A 52 2.31 -3.74 4.11
CA LEU A 52 2.71 -4.97 4.78
C LEU A 52 1.60 -5.41 5.74
N HIS A 53 1.07 -6.61 5.53
CA HIS A 53 0.16 -7.26 6.47
C HIS A 53 0.86 -8.46 7.10
N SER A 54 0.78 -8.60 8.42
CA SER A 54 1.25 -9.79 9.11
C SER A 54 0.43 -11.01 8.64
N GLY A 55 1.03 -11.91 7.85
CA GLY A 55 0.42 -13.20 7.49
C GLY A 55 0.13 -13.44 6.01
N ARG A 56 0.52 -12.54 5.09
CA ARG A 56 0.54 -12.85 3.65
C ARG A 56 1.95 -12.73 3.08
N SER A 57 2.39 -13.77 2.37
CA SER A 57 3.63 -13.72 1.60
C SER A 57 3.43 -12.76 0.42
N VAL A 58 4.19 -11.66 0.41
CA VAL A 58 4.25 -10.72 -0.71
C VAL A 58 5.53 -11.04 -1.47
N SER A 59 5.46 -11.17 -2.80
CA SER A 59 6.65 -11.27 -3.64
C SER A 59 7.42 -9.96 -3.50
N CYS A 60 8.57 -10.03 -2.83
CA CYS A 60 9.41 -8.87 -2.52
C CYS A 60 10.80 -9.08 -3.13
N ARG A 61 11.38 -8.01 -3.68
CA ARG A 61 12.76 -8.00 -4.20
C ARG A 61 13.46 -6.70 -3.83
N TYR A 62 14.78 -6.77 -3.69
CA TYR A 62 15.65 -5.61 -3.55
C TYR A 62 16.22 -5.22 -4.91
#